data_AF-A0A1Y4B4B7-F1
#
_entry.id   AF-A0A1Y4B4B7-F1
#
_cell.length_a   1.000
_cell.length_b   1.000
_cell.length_c   1.000
_cell.angle_alpha   90.00
_cell.angle_beta   90.00
_cell.angle_gamma   90.00
#
_symmetry.space_group_name_H-M   'P 1'
#
loop_
_entity.id
_entity.type
_entity.pdbx_description
1 polymer ?
#
loop_
_entity_poly.entity_id
_entity_poly.type
_entity_poly.pdbx_seq_one_letter_code
_entity_poly.pdbx_strand_id
1 'polypeptide(L)'
;MAKENARNRMIRQLLEFKDAGLDVYINHVTELTDSHYGIITDGENIIYIQFATYSSDTLFSMSFEYVPSRKNGSGVGFIESKESLTMNDFEECVTYGRRFAARYGAELYRSFEQYMKDPWHKEHYEKL
;
A
#
# COMPACT_ATOMS: atom_id res chain seq x y z
N MET A 1 -2.82 12.84 26.86
CA MET A 1 -2.89 12.97 25.38
C MET A 1 -3.58 11.73 24.86
N ALA A 2 -4.71 11.87 24.15
CA ALA A 2 -5.32 10.72 23.50
C ALA A 2 -4.34 10.22 22.42
N LYS A 3 -4.02 8.92 22.41
CA LYS A 3 -3.26 8.33 21.30
C LYS A 3 -4.05 8.62 20.02
N GLU A 4 -3.38 9.19 19.02
CA GLU A 4 -3.96 9.37 17.69
C GLU A 4 -4.45 8.00 17.18
N ASN A 5 -5.67 7.94 16.67
CA ASN A 5 -6.23 6.71 16.11
C ASN A 5 -5.36 6.29 14.90
N ALA A 6 -4.84 5.07 14.91
CA ALA A 6 -3.98 4.55 13.85
C ALA A 6 -4.63 4.66 12.46
N ARG A 7 -5.95 4.49 12.38
CA ARG A 7 -6.73 4.71 11.16
C ARG A 7 -6.67 6.15 10.68
N ASN A 8 -6.78 7.12 11.58
CA ASN A 8 -6.73 8.54 11.21
C ASN A 8 -5.35 8.93 10.68
N ARG A 9 -4.28 8.41 11.28
CA ARG A 9 -2.92 8.63 10.78
C ARG A 9 -2.70 8.01 9.40
N MET A 10 -3.22 6.80 9.19
CA MET A 10 -3.24 6.16 7.88
C MET A 10 -4.02 6.98 6.84
N ILE A 11 -5.23 7.45 7.18
CA ILE A 11 -6.04 8.29 6.30
C ILE A 11 -5.31 9.58 5.93
N ARG A 12 -4.70 10.26 6.90
CA ARG A 12 -3.94 11.49 6.63
C ARG A 12 -2.82 11.24 5.63
N GLN A 13 -2.04 10.17 5.83
CA GLN A 13 -0.98 9.79 4.89
C GLN A 13 -1.52 9.49 3.49
N LEU A 14 -2.65 8.78 3.37
CA LEU A 14 -3.31 8.52 2.09
C LEU A 14 -3.80 9.81 1.42
N LEU A 15 -4.37 10.75 2.18
CA LEU A 15 -4.83 12.02 1.63
C LEU A 15 -3.68 12.89 1.12
N GLU A 16 -2.49 12.83 1.71
CA GLU A 16 -1.30 13.49 1.15
C GLU A 16 -0.93 12.96 -0.25
N PHE A 17 -1.04 11.64 -0.46
CA PHE A 17 -0.86 11.02 -1.78
C PHE A 17 -1.99 11.38 -2.76
N LYS A 18 -3.23 11.49 -2.25
CA LYS A 18 -4.39 11.93 -3.04
C LYS A 18 -4.21 13.36 -3.55
N ASP A 19 -3.79 14.27 -2.68
CA ASP A 19 -3.54 15.67 -3.03
C ASP A 19 -2.39 15.80 -4.05
N ALA A 20 -1.47 14.83 -4.07
CA ALA A 20 -0.41 14.71 -5.07
C ALA A 20 -0.86 14.05 -6.39
N GLY A 21 -2.12 13.65 -6.51
CA GLY A 21 -2.73 13.14 -7.75
C GLY A 21 -2.79 11.62 -7.89
N LEU A 22 -2.49 10.87 -6.83
CA LEU A 22 -2.68 9.41 -6.82
C LEU A 22 -4.10 9.02 -6.43
N ASP A 23 -4.56 7.89 -6.95
CA ASP A 23 -5.75 7.24 -6.43
C ASP A 23 -5.40 6.46 -5.17
N VAL A 24 -6.23 6.61 -4.13
CA VAL A 24 -5.96 6.06 -2.80
C VAL A 24 -7.18 5.33 -2.24
N TYR A 25 -6.88 4.24 -1.55
CA TYR A 25 -7.89 3.34 -0.98
C TYR A 25 -7.47 2.93 0.42
N ILE A 26 -8.43 2.79 1.33
CA ILE A 26 -8.21 2.29 2.69
C ILE A 26 -9.02 1.03 2.93
N ASN A 27 -8.55 0.16 3.80
CA ASN A 27 -9.32 -1.00 4.21
C ASN A 27 -10.61 -0.60 4.96
N HIS A 28 -11.71 -1.35 4.75
CA HIS A 28 -13.00 -1.09 5.38
C HIS A 28 -13.01 -1.33 6.91
N VAL A 29 -11.91 -1.85 7.47
CA VAL A 29 -11.83 -2.15 8.91
C VAL A 29 -11.82 -0.85 9.70
N THR A 30 -12.96 -0.57 10.34
CA THR A 30 -13.16 0.60 11.20
C THR A 30 -12.93 0.30 12.69
N GLU A 31 -12.78 -0.98 13.04
CA GLU A 31 -12.53 -1.40 14.42
C GLU A 31 -11.14 -0.95 14.89
N LEU A 32 -10.99 -0.84 16.22
CA LEU A 32 -9.70 -0.54 16.87
C LEU A 32 -8.78 -1.75 16.69
N THR A 33 -8.01 -1.74 15.62
CA THR A 33 -6.97 -2.73 15.35
C THR A 33 -5.60 -2.05 15.38
N ASP A 34 -4.58 -2.83 15.70
CA ASP A 34 -3.19 -2.34 15.74
C ASP A 34 -2.59 -2.16 14.34
N SER A 35 -3.37 -2.40 13.27
CA SER A 35 -2.90 -2.25 11.89
C SER A 35 -4.00 -1.84 10.93
N HIS A 36 -3.73 -0.75 10.20
CA HIS A 36 -4.54 -0.32 9.07
C HIS A 36 -3.71 -0.38 7.80
N TYR A 37 -4.36 -0.59 6.67
CA TYR A 37 -3.67 -0.72 5.39
C TYR A 37 -4.51 -0.14 4.26
N GLY A 38 -3.85 0.13 3.15
CA GLY A 38 -4.41 0.84 2.03
C GLY A 38 -3.58 0.64 0.78
N ILE A 39 -4.11 1.13 -0.32
CA ILE A 39 -3.47 1.09 -1.63
C ILE A 39 -3.27 2.53 -2.10
N ILE A 40 -2.10 2.80 -2.68
CA ILE A 40 -1.85 3.98 -3.49
C ILE A 40 -1.50 3.53 -4.91
N THR A 41 -2.06 4.21 -5.91
CA THR A 41 -1.86 3.84 -7.33
C THR A 41 -1.90 5.06 -8.24
N ASP A 42 -1.11 5.02 -9.30
CA ASP A 42 -1.16 5.95 -10.44
C ASP A 42 -2.05 5.43 -11.59
N GLY A 43 -2.79 4.34 -11.35
CA GLY A 43 -3.63 3.64 -12.33
C GLY A 43 -2.96 2.39 -12.93
N GLU A 44 -1.63 2.32 -12.93
CA GLU A 44 -0.86 1.19 -13.47
C GLU A 44 -0.12 0.43 -12.36
N ASN A 45 0.57 1.15 -11.48
CA ASN A 45 1.40 0.61 -10.42
C ASN A 45 0.61 0.59 -9.12
N ILE A 46 0.73 -0.50 -8.37
CA ILE A 46 -0.11 -0.78 -7.21
C ILE A 46 0.81 -0.96 -6.02
N ILE A 47 0.71 -0.05 -5.07
CA ILE A 47 1.54 -0.04 -3.88
C ILE A 47 0.65 -0.28 -2.67
N TYR A 48 0.94 -1.36 -1.95
CA TYR A 48 0.37 -1.62 -0.65
C TYR A 48 1.12 -0.82 0.40
N ILE A 49 0.36 -0.09 1.23
CA ILE A 49 0.90 0.58 2.41
C ILE A 49 0.18 0.10 3.66
N GLN A 50 0.93 -0.05 4.74
CA GLN A 50 0.41 -0.45 6.04
C GLN A 50 0.95 0.49 7.10
N PHE A 51 0.10 0.82 8.06
CA PHE A 51 0.46 1.51 9.29
C PHE A 51 0.18 0.55 10.44
N ALA A 52 1.22 0.20 11.20
CA ALA A 52 1.08 -0.71 12.33
C ALA A 52 1.69 -0.11 13.61
N THR A 53 1.00 -0.30 14.73
CA THR A 53 1.48 0.06 16.07
C THR A 53 2.13 -1.17 16.71
N TYR A 54 3.46 -1.27 16.67
CA TYR A 54 4.18 -2.31 17.40
C TYR A 54 4.93 -1.69 18.58
N SER A 55 4.57 -2.13 19.80
CA SER A 55 5.23 -1.79 21.07
C SER A 55 5.59 -0.30 21.25
N SER A 56 6.79 0.12 20.86
CA SER A 56 7.35 1.48 21.02
C SER A 56 7.28 2.35 19.77
N ASP A 57 7.17 1.75 18.59
CA ASP A 57 7.35 2.44 17.31
C ASP A 57 6.12 2.21 16.42
N THR A 58 5.57 3.30 15.89
CA THR A 58 4.42 3.26 15.00
C THR A 58 4.82 3.76 13.63
N LEU A 59 4.98 2.84 12.69
CA LEU A 59 5.71 3.10 11.45
C LEU A 59 4.93 2.53 10.27
N PHE A 60 5.06 3.22 9.14
CA PHE A 60 4.56 2.80 7.85
C PHE A 60 5.50 1.79 7.20
N SER A 61 4.91 0.83 6.51
CA SER A 61 5.59 -0.04 5.54
C SER A 61 4.99 0.16 4.15
N MET A 62 5.77 -0.16 3.12
CA MET A 62 5.41 -0.01 1.71
C MET A 62 5.92 -1.19 0.90
N SER A 63 5.03 -1.77 0.08
CA SER A 63 5.33 -2.90 -0.80
C SER A 63 4.75 -2.65 -2.20
N PHE A 64 5.48 -3.08 -3.23
CA PHE A 64 5.01 -3.07 -4.61
C PHE A 64 4.28 -4.38 -4.91
N GLU A 65 3.05 -4.31 -5.43
CA GLU A 65 2.22 -5.47 -5.75
C GLU A 65 2.33 -5.88 -7.23
N TYR A 66 2.34 -7.18 -7.48
CA TYR A 66 2.29 -7.79 -8.81
C TYR A 66 1.34 -9.00 -8.81
N VAL A 67 1.09 -9.60 -9.98
CA VAL A 67 0.16 -10.73 -10.09
C VAL A 67 0.69 -11.91 -9.26
N PRO A 68 -0.13 -12.45 -8.32
CA PRO A 68 0.31 -13.51 -7.43
C PRO A 68 0.73 -14.77 -8.18
N SER A 69 1.84 -15.36 -7.75
CA SER A 69 2.29 -16.67 -8.26
C SER A 69 2.98 -17.48 -7.18
N ARG A 70 2.98 -18.81 -7.32
CA ARG A 70 3.71 -19.70 -6.39
C ARG A 70 5.22 -19.44 -6.36
N LYS A 71 5.77 -18.90 -7.45
CA LYS A 71 7.21 -18.64 -7.58
C LYS A 71 7.62 -17.33 -6.89
N ASN A 72 6.80 -16.28 -7.03
CA ASN A 72 7.20 -14.92 -6.66
C ASN A 72 6.36 -14.31 -5.53
N GLY A 73 5.29 -14.95 -5.05
CA GLY A 73 4.36 -14.31 -4.11
C GLY A 73 3.47 -13.29 -4.80
N SER A 74 2.94 -12.30 -4.06
CA SER A 74 2.06 -11.22 -4.54
C SER A 74 2.74 -9.85 -4.64
N GLY A 75 3.91 -9.67 -4.02
CA GLY A 75 4.57 -8.37 -4.01
C GLY A 75 5.96 -8.43 -3.42
N VAL A 76 6.63 -7.28 -3.38
CA VAL A 76 7.94 -7.11 -2.79
C VAL A 76 7.97 -5.91 -1.85
N GLY A 77 8.44 -6.13 -0.63
CA GLY A 77 8.66 -5.07 0.35
C GLY A 77 9.75 -4.09 -0.09
N PHE A 78 9.53 -2.81 0.15
CA PHE A 78 10.47 -1.73 -0.12
C PHE A 78 10.86 -0.98 1.16
N ILE A 79 9.86 -0.51 1.91
CA ILE A 79 10.05 0.11 3.23
C ILE A 79 9.45 -0.81 4.27
N GLU A 80 10.26 -1.20 5.25
CA GLU A 80 9.77 -2.00 6.39
C GLU A 80 9.23 -1.10 7.51
N SER A 81 9.77 0.11 7.65
CA SER A 81 9.49 0.96 8.81
C SER A 81 9.89 2.43 8.59
N LYS A 82 8.92 3.35 8.48
CA LYS A 82 9.14 4.80 8.36
C LYS A 82 8.03 5.64 9.02
N GLU A 83 8.35 6.77 9.65
CA GLU A 83 7.35 7.58 10.38
C GLU A 83 6.29 8.25 9.51
N SER A 84 6.70 8.62 8.29
CA SER A 84 5.86 9.17 7.23
C SER A 84 6.43 8.77 5.87
N LEU A 85 5.55 8.73 4.86
CA LEU A 85 5.88 8.41 3.49
C LEU A 85 5.76 9.68 2.63
N THR A 86 6.45 9.68 1.50
CA THR A 86 6.52 10.80 0.55
C THR A 86 6.28 10.33 -0.87
N MET A 87 6.00 11.26 -1.79
CA MET A 87 5.92 10.94 -3.22
C MET A 87 7.21 10.32 -3.77
N ASN A 88 8.38 10.73 -3.27
CA ASN A 88 9.64 10.12 -3.65
C ASN A 88 9.72 8.64 -3.22
N ASP A 89 9.17 8.28 -2.05
CA ASP A 89 9.09 6.88 -1.62
C ASP A 89 8.20 6.06 -2.56
N PHE A 90 7.09 6.63 -3.05
CA PHE A 90 6.24 6.00 -4.05
C PHE A 90 7.00 5.75 -5.36
N GLU A 91 7.66 6.77 -5.91
CA GLU A 91 8.41 6.68 -7.18
C GLU A 91 9.57 5.68 -7.10
N GLU A 92 10.29 5.67 -5.97
CA GLU A 92 11.37 4.71 -5.71
C GLU A 92 10.82 3.30 -5.54
N CYS A 93 9.70 3.12 -4.84
CA CYS A 93 9.02 1.83 -4.70
C CYS A 93 8.58 1.27 -6.06
N VAL A 94 7.99 2.10 -6.91
CA VAL A 94 7.63 1.73 -8.30
C VAL A 94 8.86 1.29 -9.09
N THR A 95 9.93 2.08 -9.04
CA THR A 95 11.18 1.77 -9.75
C THR A 95 11.79 0.45 -9.28
N TYR A 96 11.84 0.25 -7.96
CA TYR A 96 12.34 -0.97 -7.33
C TYR A 96 11.50 -2.19 -7.69
N GLY A 97 10.17 -2.10 -7.51
CA GLY A 97 9.23 -3.18 -7.77
C GLY A 97 9.23 -3.63 -9.23
N ARG A 98 9.26 -2.70 -10.19
CA ARG A 98 9.35 -3.03 -11.62
C ARG A 98 10.66 -3.73 -11.97
N ARG A 99 11.79 -3.27 -11.41
CA ARG A 99 13.10 -3.93 -11.60
C ARG A 99 13.10 -5.34 -11.00
N PHE A 100 12.52 -5.51 -9.82
CA PHE A 100 12.37 -6.80 -9.17
C PHE A 100 11.52 -7.75 -10.03
N ALA A 101 10.34 -7.31 -10.47
CA ALA A 101 9.45 -8.10 -11.30
C ALA A 101 10.12 -8.54 -12.60
N ALA A 102 10.82 -7.63 -13.28
CA ALA A 102 11.58 -7.95 -14.49
C ALA A 102 12.69 -8.99 -14.23
N ARG A 103 13.45 -8.83 -13.13
CA ARG A 103 14.55 -9.74 -12.77
C ARG A 103 14.08 -11.16 -12.48
N TYR A 104 12.93 -11.32 -11.82
CA TYR A 104 12.43 -12.63 -11.37
C TYR A 104 11.33 -13.21 -12.27
N GLY A 105 10.91 -12.44 -13.29
CA GLY A 105 9.83 -12.80 -14.20
C GLY A 105 8.46 -12.81 -13.51
N ALA A 106 8.22 -11.87 -12.60
CA ALA A 106 6.89 -11.65 -12.03
C ALA A 106 6.04 -10.85 -13.04
N GLU A 107 4.78 -11.24 -13.20
CA GLU A 107 3.84 -10.54 -14.08
C GLU A 107 3.27 -9.33 -13.35
N LEU A 108 3.35 -8.15 -13.95
CA LEU A 108 2.73 -6.94 -13.41
C LEU A 108 1.23 -6.92 -13.71
N TYR A 109 0.46 -6.30 -12.82
CA TYR A 109 -0.91 -5.92 -13.15
C TYR A 109 -0.92 -4.96 -14.34
N ARG A 110 -1.92 -5.11 -15.22
CA ARG A 110 -2.12 -4.26 -16.41
C ARG A 110 -2.90 -3.00 -16.10
N SER A 111 -3.68 -3.02 -15.01
CA SER A 111 -4.44 -1.88 -14.51
C SER A 111 -4.90 -2.15 -13.08
N PHE A 112 -5.30 -1.10 -12.37
CA PHE A 112 -5.92 -1.23 -11.06
C PHE A 112 -7.22 -2.07 -11.08
N GLU A 113 -8.01 -2.02 -12.16
CA GLU A 113 -9.20 -2.87 -12.30
C GLU A 113 -8.85 -4.35 -12.32
N GLN A 114 -7.70 -4.74 -12.89
CA GLN A 114 -7.26 -6.14 -12.83
C GLN A 114 -7.00 -6.57 -11.40
N TYR A 115 -6.34 -5.72 -10.60
CA TYR A 115 -6.08 -5.99 -9.19
C TYR A 115 -7.37 -6.13 -8.37
N MET A 116 -8.35 -5.27 -8.65
CA MET A 116 -9.66 -5.29 -7.99
C MET A 116 -10.60 -6.42 -8.49
N LYS A 117 -10.19 -7.22 -9.48
CA LYS A 117 -10.95 -8.43 -9.86
C LYS A 117 -10.82 -9.55 -8.83
N ASP A 118 -9.78 -9.53 -7.99
CA ASP A 118 -9.70 -10.45 -6.87
C ASP A 118 -10.84 -10.13 -5.88
N PRO A 119 -11.75 -11.09 -5.59
CA PRO A 119 -12.84 -10.87 -4.64
C PRO A 119 -12.34 -10.38 -3.28
N TRP A 120 -11.16 -10.85 -2.84
CA TRP A 120 -10.54 -10.44 -1.59
C TRP A 120 -10.16 -8.96 -1.58
N HIS A 121 -9.78 -8.35 -2.71
CA HIS A 121 -9.47 -6.92 -2.74
C HIS A 121 -10.74 -6.07 -2.83
N LYS A 122 -11.71 -6.51 -3.63
CA LYS A 122 -12.94 -5.76 -3.88
C LYS A 122 -13.78 -5.54 -2.62
N GLU A 123 -13.88 -6.56 -1.78
CA GLU A 123 -14.66 -6.47 -0.54
C GLU A 123 -13.91 -5.69 0.54
N HIS A 124 -12.58 -5.53 0.41
CA HIS A 124 -11.73 -5.02 1.48
C HIS A 124 -11.41 -3.53 1.41
N TYR A 125 -11.55 -2.88 0.25
CA TYR A 125 -11.10 -1.49 0.07
C TYR A 125 -12.22 -0.49 -0.24
N GLU A 126 -12.12 0.68 0.39
CA GLU A 126 -12.94 1.87 0.15
C GLU A 126 -12.08 2.97 -0.46
N LYS A 127 -12.57 3.64 -1.52
CA LYS A 127 -11.88 4.79 -2.12
C LYS A 127 -12.01 6.01 -1.21
N LEU A 128 -10.91 6.72 -0.96
CA LEU A 128 -10.90 7.97 -0.18
C LEU A 128 -10.96 9.22 -1.05
#